data_AF-A0A2N0P3P3-F1
#
_entry.id   AF-A0A2N0P3P3-F1
#
_cell.length_a   1.000
_cell.length_b   1.000
_cell.length_c   1.000
_cell.angle_alpha   90.00
_cell.angle_beta   90.00
_cell.angle_gamma   90.00
#
_symmetry.space_group_name_H-M   'P 1'
#
loop_
_entity.id
_entity.type
_entity.pdbx_description
1 polymer ?
#
loop_
_entity_poly.entity_id
_entity_poly.type
_entity_poly.pdbx_seq_one_letter_code
_entity_poly.pdbx_strand_id
1 'polypeptide(L)'
;LRSLVREKVDWYLDELIYEMECLTGKRASIASLWRSLQYLGITRKKLQKAALERNEIVRAHYLATIGEYYTRNQLIFIDESAKDERRFVAINIFEGSCDKKKFVDFVLDQVVPIMNPYPGDNSVIVMDNARIH
;
A
#
# COMPACT_ATOMS: atom_id res chain seq x y z
N LEU A 1 7.37 -12.56 27.85
CA LEU A 1 7.19 -11.33 27.04
C LEU A 1 8.47 -10.95 26.28
N ARG A 2 9.61 -10.62 26.93
CA ARG A 2 10.85 -10.28 26.19
C ARG A 2 11.36 -11.40 25.27
N SER A 3 11.26 -12.65 25.70
CA SER A 3 11.61 -13.83 24.88
C SER A 3 10.69 -13.94 23.66
N LEU A 4 9.37 -13.91 23.88
CA LEU A 4 8.35 -13.98 22.82
C LEU A 4 8.51 -12.91 21.72
N VAL A 5 8.72 -11.66 22.12
CA VAL A 5 8.92 -10.56 21.17
C VAL A 5 10.24 -10.69 20.40
N ARG A 6 11.26 -11.35 20.97
CA ARG A 6 12.53 -11.62 20.28
C ARG A 6 12.44 -12.77 19.29
N GLU A 7 11.62 -13.78 19.58
CA GLU A 7 11.40 -14.93 18.70
C GLU A 7 10.73 -14.52 17.39
N LYS A 8 9.77 -13.58 17.48
CA LYS A 8 9.08 -13.04 16.31
C LYS A 8 8.63 -11.60 16.55
N VAL A 9 9.12 -10.69 15.72
CA VAL A 9 8.96 -9.23 15.89
C VAL A 9 7.73 -8.66 15.18
N ASP A 10 7.04 -9.46 14.37
CA ASP A 10 5.88 -9.08 13.55
C ASP A 10 4.54 -9.60 14.07
N TRP A 11 4.48 -10.08 15.33
CA TRP A 11 3.22 -10.42 16.00
C TRP A 11 2.27 -9.21 16.09
N TYR A 12 1.01 -9.42 15.76
CA TYR A 12 -0.06 -8.51 16.16
C TYR A 12 -0.31 -8.62 17.67
N LEU A 13 -0.93 -7.59 18.27
CA LEU A 13 -1.13 -7.51 19.73
C LEU A 13 -2.05 -8.63 20.25
N ASP A 14 -3.06 -8.99 19.49
CA ASP A 14 -3.98 -10.09 19.76
C ASP A 14 -3.29 -11.46 19.66
N GLU A 15 -2.46 -11.67 18.65
CA GLU A 15 -1.65 -12.88 18.52
C GLU A 15 -0.67 -13.04 19.70
N LEU A 16 -0.06 -11.94 20.16
CA LEU A 16 0.83 -11.97 21.32
C LEU A 16 0.08 -12.29 22.62
N ILE A 17 -1.17 -11.82 22.76
CA ILE A 17 -2.04 -12.17 23.90
C ILE A 17 -2.39 -13.64 23.87
N TYR A 18 -2.76 -14.16 22.69
CA TYR A 18 -3.09 -15.56 22.50
C TYR A 18 -1.91 -16.47 22.88
N GLU A 19 -0.72 -16.16 22.38
CA GLU A 19 0.48 -16.96 22.69
C GLU A 19 0.86 -16.89 24.18
N MET A 20 0.71 -15.71 24.80
CA MET A 20 0.91 -15.57 26.25
C MET A 20 -0.12 -16.37 27.06
N GLU A 21 -1.37 -16.43 26.61
CA GLU A 21 -2.42 -17.24 27.23
C GLU A 21 -2.09 -18.74 27.10
N CYS A 22 -1.64 -19.20 25.93
CA CYS A 22 -1.21 -20.58 25.72
C CYS A 22 -0.04 -20.99 26.64
N LEU A 23 0.94 -20.10 26.83
CA LEU A 23 2.13 -20.40 27.65
C LEU A 23 1.91 -20.27 29.15
N THR A 24 1.04 -19.36 29.59
CA THR A 24 0.90 -19.01 31.02
C THR A 24 -0.45 -19.39 31.61
N GLY A 25 -1.42 -19.79 30.79
CA GLY A 25 -2.81 -20.04 31.17
C GLY A 25 -3.57 -18.78 31.60
N LYS A 26 -3.00 -17.58 31.39
CA LYS A 26 -3.56 -16.31 31.86
C LYS A 26 -3.77 -15.35 30.70
N ARG A 27 -5.01 -14.89 30.55
CA ARG A 27 -5.37 -13.90 29.55
C ARG A 27 -5.13 -12.48 30.07
N ALA A 28 -4.23 -11.75 29.41
CA ALA A 28 -3.99 -10.34 29.68
C ALA A 28 -4.85 -9.46 28.75
N SER A 29 -5.30 -8.31 29.22
CA SER A 29 -5.91 -7.31 28.33
C SER A 29 -4.86 -6.64 27.46
N ILE A 30 -5.27 -6.15 26.27
CA ILE A 30 -4.41 -5.37 25.36
C ILE A 30 -3.74 -4.21 26.10
N ALA A 31 -4.48 -3.50 26.97
CA ALA A 31 -3.95 -2.39 27.75
C ALA A 31 -2.85 -2.82 28.74
N SER A 32 -2.98 -4.00 29.36
CA SER A 32 -1.97 -4.56 30.26
C SER A 32 -0.72 -5.01 29.50
N LEU A 33 -0.89 -5.63 28.34
CA LEU A 33 0.21 -5.98 27.45
C LEU A 33 0.97 -4.74 26.99
N TRP A 34 0.24 -3.70 26.56
CA TRP A 34 0.82 -2.44 26.10
C TRP A 34 1.67 -1.75 27.18
N ARG A 35 1.14 -1.64 28.41
CA ARG A 35 1.90 -1.11 29.56
C ARG A 35 3.16 -1.93 29.83
N SER A 36 3.07 -3.26 29.72
CA SER A 36 4.22 -4.15 29.92
C SER A 36 5.29 -3.96 28.83
N LEU A 37 4.88 -3.81 27.56
CA LEU A 37 5.80 -3.52 26.45
C LEU A 37 6.52 -2.19 26.65
N GLN A 38 5.79 -1.14 27.06
CA GLN A 38 6.38 0.16 27.38
C GLN A 38 7.36 0.09 28.56
N TYR A 39 6.99 -0.59 29.64
CA TYR A 39 7.88 -0.81 30.79
C TYR A 39 9.19 -1.51 30.40
N LEU A 40 9.12 -2.42 29.42
CA LEU A 40 10.28 -3.16 28.93
C LEU A 40 11.12 -2.37 27.91
N GLY A 41 10.71 -1.15 27.52
CA GLY A 41 11.37 -0.32 26.52
C GLY A 41 11.11 -0.75 25.07
N ILE A 42 10.08 -1.57 24.82
CA ILE A 42 9.75 -2.08 23.50
C ILE A 42 8.82 -1.09 22.82
N THR A 43 9.26 -0.52 21.71
CA THR A 43 8.49 0.43 20.90
C THR A 43 7.95 -0.22 19.64
N ARG A 44 6.77 0.23 19.18
CA ARG A 44 6.17 -0.24 17.93
C ARG A 44 6.76 0.55 16.76
N LYS A 45 7.55 -0.12 15.91
CA LYS A 45 7.92 0.42 14.60
C LYS A 45 6.92 -0.07 13.56
N LYS A 46 6.39 0.84 12.73
CA LYS A 46 5.56 0.45 11.58
C LYS A 46 6.49 -0.23 10.56
N LEU A 47 6.50 -1.57 10.57
CA LEU A 47 7.21 -2.36 9.58
C LEU A 47 6.47 -2.20 8.25
N GLN A 48 7.20 -1.82 7.20
CA GLN A 48 6.70 -2.01 5.84
C GLN A 48 6.82 -3.50 5.53
N LYS A 49 5.72 -4.23 5.68
CA LYS A 49 5.64 -5.60 5.17
C LYS A 49 5.73 -5.51 3.66
N ALA A 50 6.85 -5.94 3.08
CA ALA A 50 6.92 -6.11 1.63
C ALA A 50 5.80 -7.07 1.21
N ALA A 51 5.10 -6.75 0.12
CA ALA A 51 4.08 -7.65 -0.42
C ALA A 51 4.71 -9.02 -0.71
N LEU A 52 4.03 -10.11 -0.34
CA LEU A 52 4.54 -11.47 -0.49
C LEU A 52 4.85 -11.81 -1.97
N GLU A 53 4.12 -11.18 -2.89
CA GLU A 53 4.25 -11.32 -4.35
C GLU A 53 5.37 -10.46 -4.96
N ARG A 54 6.11 -9.70 -4.14
CA ARG A 54 7.16 -8.79 -4.62
C ARG A 54 8.33 -9.59 -5.22
N ASN A 55 8.40 -9.62 -6.54
CA ASN A 55 9.49 -10.22 -7.30
C ASN A 55 10.43 -9.14 -7.85
N GLU A 56 11.69 -9.16 -7.40
CA GLU A 56 12.69 -8.16 -7.80
C GLU A 56 13.07 -8.24 -9.28
N ILE A 57 13.07 -9.44 -9.86
CA ILE A 57 13.37 -9.66 -11.29
C ILE A 57 12.26 -9.03 -12.15
N VAL A 58 11.00 -9.32 -11.82
CA VAL A 58 9.85 -8.76 -12.54
C VAL A 58 9.82 -7.24 -12.42
N ARG A 59 10.15 -6.71 -11.23
CA ARG A 59 10.25 -5.26 -11.02
C ARG A 59 11.41 -4.64 -11.82
N ALA A 60 12.58 -5.27 -11.84
CA ALA A 60 13.73 -4.78 -12.60
C ALA A 60 13.44 -4.79 -14.11
N HIS A 61 12.82 -5.87 -14.61
CA HIS A 61 12.37 -5.97 -16.00
C HIS A 61 11.37 -4.86 -16.34
N TYR A 62 10.34 -4.66 -15.51
CA TYR A 62 9.38 -3.57 -15.69
C TYR A 62 10.05 -2.19 -15.76
N LEU A 63 10.99 -1.90 -14.85
CA LEU A 63 11.71 -0.64 -14.83
C LEU A 63 12.57 -0.45 -16.09
N ALA A 64 13.23 -1.52 -16.56
CA ALA A 64 14.01 -1.48 -17.81
C ALA A 64 13.11 -1.20 -19.01
N THR A 65 11.98 -1.92 -19.14
CA THR A 65 11.01 -1.69 -20.22
C THR A 65 10.47 -0.26 -20.18
N ILE A 66 10.06 0.25 -19.01
CA ILE A 66 9.54 1.61 -18.93
C ILE A 66 10.61 2.65 -19.31
N GLY A 67 11.84 2.47 -18.84
CA GLY A 67 12.95 3.39 -19.10
C GLY A 67 13.47 3.36 -20.54
N GLU A 68 13.30 2.25 -21.26
CA GLU A 68 13.75 2.08 -22.64
C GLU A 68 12.71 2.58 -23.66
N TYR A 69 11.43 2.26 -23.45
CA TYR A 69 10.39 2.46 -24.47
C TYR A 69 9.58 3.75 -24.30
N TYR A 70 9.62 4.39 -23.13
CA TYR A 70 8.78 5.55 -22.85
C TYR A 70 9.57 6.73 -22.28
N THR A 71 9.17 7.92 -22.69
CA THR A 71 9.65 9.18 -22.10
C THR A 71 8.74 9.59 -20.96
N ARG A 72 9.26 10.39 -20.01
CA ARG A 72 8.49 10.89 -18.86
C ARG A 72 7.19 11.58 -19.28
N ASN A 73 7.21 12.33 -20.38
CA ASN A 73 6.06 13.11 -20.84
C ASN A 73 4.94 12.25 -21.41
N GLN A 74 5.21 11.00 -21.81
CA GLN A 74 4.18 10.09 -22.34
C GLN A 74 3.34 9.44 -21.24
N LEU A 75 3.80 9.44 -19.98
CA LEU A 75 3.24 8.62 -18.91
C LEU A 75 2.27 9.42 -18.02
N ILE A 76 1.04 8.93 -17.89
CA ILE A 76 0.07 9.34 -16.86
C ILE A 76 -0.03 8.24 -15.82
N PHE A 77 0.21 8.57 -14.56
CA PHE A 77 0.06 7.64 -13.44
C PHE A 77 -1.29 7.85 -12.75
N ILE A 78 -2.06 6.78 -12.59
CA ILE A 78 -3.31 6.76 -11.84
C ILE A 78 -3.10 5.93 -10.59
N ASP A 79 -3.53 6.47 -9.45
CA ASP A 79 -3.42 5.82 -8.15
C ASP A 79 -4.64 6.19 -7.30
N GLU A 80 -5.07 5.27 -6.43
CA GLU A 80 -6.08 5.54 -5.40
C GLU A 80 -5.40 6.17 -4.17
N SER A 81 -4.95 7.41 -4.32
CA SER A 81 -4.32 8.14 -3.23
C SER A 81 -5.36 8.73 -2.28
N ALA A 82 -5.28 8.40 -0.98
CA ALA A 82 -5.90 9.22 0.06
C ALA A 82 -5.15 10.57 0.14
N LYS A 83 -5.87 11.67 -0.14
CA LYS A 83 -5.46 13.09 -0.12
C LYS A 83 -3.97 13.33 0.25
N ASP A 84 -3.12 13.51 -0.76
CA ASP A 84 -1.76 14.07 -0.64
C ASP A 84 -1.67 15.34 -1.50
N GLU A 85 -0.83 16.32 -1.15
CA GLU A 85 -0.76 17.64 -1.81
C GLU A 85 0.12 17.65 -3.09
N ARG A 86 0.09 16.56 -3.88
CA ARG A 86 0.89 16.46 -5.10
C ARG A 86 0.28 17.21 -6.27
N ARG A 87 1.08 17.48 -7.31
CA ARG A 87 0.61 18.07 -8.58
C ARG A 87 -0.17 17.02 -9.37
N PHE A 88 -1.49 17.02 -9.24
CA PHE A 88 -2.37 16.12 -9.96
C PHE A 88 -2.76 16.70 -11.32
N VAL A 89 -2.94 15.80 -12.30
CA VAL A 89 -3.48 16.15 -13.62
C VAL A 89 -5.01 16.00 -13.62
N ALA A 90 -5.54 15.07 -12.81
CA ALA A 90 -6.95 14.88 -12.53
C ALA A 90 -7.13 14.38 -11.09
N ILE A 91 -8.21 14.81 -10.41
CA ILE A 91 -8.56 14.36 -9.05
C ILE A 91 -10.07 14.16 -9.00
N ASN A 92 -10.52 13.02 -8.45
CA ASN A 92 -11.92 12.81 -8.09
C ASN A 92 -12.02 12.51 -6.59
N ILE A 93 -12.84 13.29 -5.87
CA ILE A 93 -13.08 13.15 -4.43
C ILE A 93 -14.54 12.76 -4.24
N PHE A 94 -14.76 11.60 -3.64
CA PHE A 94 -16.10 11.09 -3.33
C PHE A 94 -16.09 10.38 -1.96
N GLU A 95 -17.27 10.26 -1.37
CA GLU A 95 -17.45 9.54 -0.10
C GLU A 95 -17.59 8.03 -0.34
N GLY A 96 -16.98 7.24 0.56
CA GLY A 96 -16.99 5.77 0.49
C GLY A 96 -15.85 5.18 -0.35
N SER A 97 -15.95 3.88 -0.64
CA SER A 97 -14.94 3.16 -1.43
C SER A 97 -15.10 3.40 -2.94
N CYS A 98 -13.98 3.33 -3.66
CA CYS A 98 -13.98 3.25 -5.11
C CYS A 98 -14.55 1.89 -5.55
N ASP A 99 -15.41 1.91 -6.57
CA ASP A 99 -15.89 0.71 -7.25
C ASP A 99 -15.50 0.78 -8.73
N LYS A 100 -15.62 -0.35 -9.43
CA LYS A 100 -15.23 -0.45 -10.83
C LYS A 100 -15.91 0.58 -11.72
N LYS A 101 -17.18 0.91 -11.44
CA LYS A 101 -17.93 1.87 -12.24
C LYS A 101 -17.38 3.27 -12.03
N LYS A 102 -17.23 3.71 -10.78
CA LYS A 102 -16.64 5.02 -10.45
C LYS A 102 -15.23 5.19 -11.03
N PHE A 103 -14.44 4.12 -11.02
CA PHE A 103 -13.12 4.13 -11.63
C PHE A 103 -13.18 4.31 -13.15
N VAL A 104 -14.01 3.54 -13.85
CA VAL A 104 -14.19 3.68 -15.31
C VAL A 104 -14.70 5.07 -15.66
N ASP A 105 -15.71 5.56 -14.94
CA ASP A 105 -16.28 6.91 -15.14
C ASP A 105 -15.17 7.98 -14.95
N PHE A 106 -14.33 7.85 -13.91
CA PHE A 106 -13.19 8.74 -13.72
C PHE A 106 -12.20 8.72 -14.88
N VAL A 107 -11.81 7.53 -15.37
CA VAL A 107 -10.87 7.40 -16.49
C VAL A 107 -11.45 8.05 -17.75
N LEU A 108 -12.72 7.76 -18.07
CA LEU A 108 -13.37 8.28 -19.28
C LEU A 108 -13.62 9.79 -19.21
N ASP A 109 -14.04 10.30 -18.06
CA ASP A 109 -14.47 11.70 -17.93
C ASP A 109 -13.31 12.65 -17.63
N GLN A 110 -12.23 12.17 -16.98
CA GLN A 110 -11.15 13.03 -16.50
C GLN A 110 -9.80 12.72 -17.15
N VAL A 111 -9.50 11.46 -17.47
CA VAL A 111 -8.18 11.06 -17.98
C VAL A 111 -8.14 11.02 -19.50
N VAL A 112 -9.09 10.34 -20.15
CA VAL A 112 -9.13 10.25 -21.62
C VAL A 112 -9.13 11.63 -22.31
N PRO A 113 -9.84 12.66 -21.81
CA PRO A 113 -9.86 13.98 -22.48
C PRO A 113 -8.51 14.71 -22.50
N ILE A 114 -7.58 14.35 -21.61
CA ILE A 114 -6.24 14.95 -21.52
C ILE A 114 -5.14 14.08 -22.17
N MET A 115 -5.52 12.92 -22.72
CA MET A 115 -4.61 12.02 -23.42
C MET A 115 -4.41 12.43 -24.87
N ASN A 116 -3.21 12.16 -25.40
CA ASN A 116 -2.95 12.26 -26.83
C ASN A 116 -2.74 10.87 -27.44
N PRO A 117 -2.89 10.73 -28.77
CA PRO A 117 -2.52 9.51 -29.48
C PRO A 117 -1.03 9.17 -29.26
N TYR A 118 -0.74 7.89 -29.04
CA TYR A 118 0.63 7.39 -28.97
C TYR A 118 1.38 7.66 -30.30
N PRO A 119 2.63 8.15 -30.29
CA PRO A 119 3.55 8.30 -29.14
C PRO A 119 3.63 9.73 -28.55
N GLY A 120 2.57 10.53 -28.61
CA GLY A 120 2.58 11.91 -28.08
C GLY A 120 2.66 11.98 -26.54
N ASP A 121 2.77 13.20 -26.00
CA ASP A 121 2.70 13.43 -24.55
C ASP A 121 1.38 12.89 -23.98
N ASN A 122 1.35 12.45 -22.72
CA ASN A 122 0.16 11.92 -22.06
C ASN A 122 -0.53 10.76 -22.81
N SER A 123 0.22 9.93 -23.55
CA SER A 123 -0.37 8.87 -24.38
C SER A 123 -0.44 7.48 -23.74
N VAL A 124 0.15 7.29 -22.55
CA VAL A 124 0.28 5.99 -21.89
C VAL A 124 -0.20 6.09 -20.45
N ILE A 125 -1.19 5.28 -20.09
CA ILE A 125 -1.67 5.17 -18.71
C ILE A 125 -0.88 4.07 -17.98
N VAL A 126 -0.43 4.37 -16.76
CA VAL A 126 0.21 3.43 -15.83
C VAL A 126 -0.59 3.40 -14.54
N MET A 127 -0.96 2.19 -14.09
CA MET A 127 -1.78 1.97 -12.88
C MET A 127 -1.26 0.75 -12.14
N ASP A 128 -1.48 0.66 -10.83
CA ASP A 128 -1.22 -0.57 -10.10
C ASP A 128 -2.26 -1.65 -10.46
N ASN A 129 -2.02 -2.90 -10.03
CA ASN A 129 -2.92 -4.02 -10.33
C ASN A 129 -3.90 -4.23 -9.16
N ALA A 130 -4.66 -3.20 -8.80
CA ALA A 130 -5.68 -3.29 -7.78
C ALA A 130 -6.92 -4.04 -8.31
N ARG A 131 -7.59 -4.82 -7.46
CA ARG A 131 -8.79 -5.61 -7.84
C ARG A 131 -9.97 -4.78 -8.33
N ILE A 132 -9.95 -3.49 -8.07
CA ILE A 132 -11.03 -2.55 -8.37
C ILE A 132 -10.88 -1.90 -9.76
N HIS A 133 -9.72 -2.03 -10.39
CA HIS A 133 -9.48 -1.62 -11.77
C HIS A 133 -10.23 -2.56 -12.74
#